data_AF-A0A645G5I8-F1
#
_entry.id   AF-A0A645G5I8-F1
#
_cell.length_a   1.000
_cell.length_b   1.000
_cell.length_c   1.000
_cell.angle_alpha   90.00
_cell.angle_beta   90.00
_cell.angle_gamma   90.00
#
_symmetry.space_group_name_H-M   'P 1'
#
loop_
_entity.id
_entity.type
_entity.pdbx_description
1 polymer ?
#
loop_
_entity_poly.entity_id
_entity_poly.type
_entity_poly.pdbx_seq_one_letter_code
_entity_poly.pdbx_strand_id
1 'polypeptide(L)'
;MLSKSMLEKFRGLKAMIGNTPMLEIILNYRAEQRKVYVKAEYYNYSGSIKDRIAFHIMKNAYETGLVKQGDPVAEATSGNTGIAFSAVCAYLGNPVTIFMPDWMSRKESI
;
A
#
# COMPACT_ATOMS: atom_id res chain seq x y z
N MET A 1 -4.89 8.66 22.36
CA MET A 1 -5.86 9.14 21.36
C MET A 1 -5.08 9.89 20.28
N LEU A 2 -5.39 9.67 19.00
CA LEU A 2 -4.65 10.31 17.90
C LEU A 2 -4.85 11.83 17.88
N SER A 3 -3.81 12.57 17.49
CA SER A 3 -3.92 14.01 17.27
C SER A 3 -4.84 14.30 16.08
N LYS A 4 -5.45 15.50 16.06
CA LYS A 4 -6.30 15.95 14.95
C LYS A 4 -5.56 15.89 13.61
N SER A 5 -4.30 16.33 13.59
CA SER A 5 -3.46 16.30 12.38
C SER A 5 -3.24 14.88 11.86
N MET A 6 -3.01 13.91 12.75
CA MET A 6 -2.84 12.51 12.35
C MET A 6 -4.14 11.90 11.81
N LEU A 7 -5.29 12.23 12.41
CA LEU A 7 -6.59 11.79 11.89
C LEU A 7 -6.86 12.33 10.48
N GLU A 8 -6.50 13.59 10.21
CA GLU A 8 -6.61 14.20 8.89
C GLU A 8 -5.70 13.50 7.86
N LYS A 9 -4.45 13.19 8.24
CA LYS A 9 -3.54 12.40 7.39
C LYS A 9 -4.11 11.02 7.04
N PHE A 10 -4.61 10.26 8.03
CA PHE A 10 -5.20 8.95 7.75
C PHE A 10 -6.47 9.03 6.90
N ARG A 11 -7.27 10.09 7.05
CA ARG A 11 -8.41 10.35 6.16
C ARG A 11 -7.94 10.61 4.72
N GLY A 12 -6.87 11.38 4.54
CA GLY A 12 -6.26 11.64 3.23
C GLY A 12 -5.78 10.34 2.54
N LEU A 13 -5.02 9.51 3.25
CA LEU A 13 -4.58 8.20 2.72
C LEU A 13 -5.76 7.29 2.37
N LYS A 14 -6.79 7.22 3.23
CA LYS A 14 -7.97 6.40 2.99
C LYS A 14 -8.72 6.80 1.70
N ALA A 15 -8.66 8.07 1.31
CA ALA A 15 -9.29 8.52 0.06
C ALA A 15 -8.55 8.04 -1.20
N MET A 16 -7.26 7.69 -1.09
CA MET A 16 -6.41 7.24 -2.20
C MET A 16 -6.14 5.73 -2.21
N ILE A 17 -6.59 5.01 -1.18
CA ILE A 17 -6.32 3.58 -0.99
C ILE A 17 -7.66 2.86 -0.81
N GLY A 18 -7.93 1.89 -1.68
CA GLY A 18 -9.21 1.21 -1.74
C GLY A 18 -10.11 1.72 -2.86
N ASN A 19 -11.38 1.32 -2.84
CA ASN A 19 -12.42 1.75 -3.80
C ASN A 19 -12.00 1.66 -5.27
N THR A 20 -11.12 0.72 -5.60
CA THR A 20 -10.60 0.54 -6.95
C THR A 20 -11.71 0.04 -7.89
N PRO A 21 -11.62 0.30 -9.21
CA PRO A 21 -12.61 -0.20 -10.15
C PRO A 21 -12.72 -1.74 -10.13
N MET A 22 -13.93 -2.25 -10.29
CA MET A 22 -14.18 -3.64 -10.70
C MET A 22 -14.45 -3.62 -12.20
N LEU A 23 -13.65 -4.38 -12.95
CA LEU A 23 -13.76 -4.46 -14.40
C LEU A 23 -14.39 -5.81 -14.77
N GLU A 24 -15.39 -5.78 -15.65
CA GLU A 24 -15.89 -6.97 -16.33
C GLU A 24 -15.09 -7.16 -17.62
N ILE A 25 -14.37 -8.27 -17.72
CA ILE A 25 -13.64 -8.67 -18.92
C ILE A 25 -14.41 -9.80 -19.60
N ILE A 26 -14.91 -9.52 -20.80
CA ILE A 26 -15.54 -10.50 -21.67
C ILE A 26 -14.46 -11.04 -22.61
N LEU A 27 -14.24 -12.36 -22.61
CA LEU A 27 -13.27 -13.03 -23.48
C LEU A 27 -13.85 -14.28 -24.13
N ASN A 28 -13.27 -14.68 -25.25
CA ASN A 28 -13.60 -15.95 -25.90
C ASN A 28 -12.52 -16.97 -25.56
N TYR A 29 -12.93 -18.13 -25.04
CA TYR A 29 -12.04 -19.25 -24.75
C TYR A 29 -12.68 -20.53 -25.29
N ARG A 30 -11.96 -21.23 -26.19
CA ARG A 30 -12.45 -22.45 -26.87
C ARG A 30 -13.81 -22.28 -27.56
N ALA A 31 -13.95 -21.19 -28.33
CA ALA A 31 -15.19 -20.81 -29.02
C ALA A 31 -16.40 -20.52 -28.10
N GLU A 32 -16.21 -20.43 -26.78
CA GLU A 32 -17.24 -20.04 -25.83
C GLU A 32 -16.93 -18.66 -25.23
N GLN A 33 -17.96 -17.82 -25.11
CA GLN A 33 -17.83 -16.53 -24.42
C GLN A 33 -17.82 -16.76 -22.90
N ARG A 34 -16.84 -16.16 -22.22
CA ARG A 34 -16.66 -16.22 -20.77
C ARG A 34 -16.53 -14.80 -20.21
N LYS A 35 -16.87 -14.65 -18.93
CA LYS A 35 -16.76 -13.40 -18.17
C LYS A 35 -15.83 -13.59 -16.99
N VAL A 36 -14.90 -12.66 -16.79
CA VAL A 36 -14.01 -12.61 -15.64
C VAL A 36 -14.10 -11.21 -15.02
N TYR A 37 -14.28 -11.14 -13.71
CA TYR A 37 -14.27 -9.89 -12.97
C TYR A 37 -12.91 -9.66 -12.34
N VAL A 38 -12.35 -8.47 -12.50
CA VAL A 38 -11.01 -8.11 -12.00
C VAL A 38 -11.06 -6.81 -11.21
N LYS A 39 -10.40 -6.80 -10.05
CA LYS A 39 -10.16 -5.58 -9.28
C LYS A 39 -8.89 -4.90 -9.77
N ALA A 40 -9.01 -3.67 -10.26
CA ALA A 40 -7.88 -2.88 -10.78
C ALA A 40 -7.05 -2.25 -9.65
N GLU A 41 -6.33 -3.09 -8.91
CA GLU A 41 -5.58 -2.68 -7.71
C GLU A 41 -4.33 -1.83 -7.96
N TYR A 42 -3.97 -1.60 -9.23
CA TYR A 42 -2.92 -0.65 -9.58
C TYR A 42 -3.35 0.83 -9.44
N TYR A 43 -4.62 1.10 -9.17
CA TYR A 43 -5.14 2.46 -8.89
C TYR A 43 -4.98 2.91 -7.43
N ASN A 44 -4.39 2.09 -6.55
CA ASN A 44 -4.07 2.56 -5.20
C ASN A 44 -2.89 3.53 -5.21
N TYR A 45 -2.73 4.28 -4.12
CA TYR A 45 -1.74 5.35 -3.92
C TYR A 45 -0.33 5.13 -4.50
N SER A 46 0.33 4.01 -4.22
CA SER A 46 1.67 3.67 -4.73
C SER A 46 1.64 2.73 -5.95
N GLY A 47 0.46 2.46 -6.49
CA GLY A 47 0.28 1.68 -7.71
C GLY A 47 0.13 0.17 -7.48
N SER A 48 -0.19 -0.29 -6.27
CA SER A 48 -0.35 -1.72 -6.01
C SER A 48 -1.34 -2.03 -4.89
N ILE A 49 -1.78 -3.29 -4.82
CA ILE A 49 -2.64 -3.78 -3.73
C ILE A 49 -2.00 -3.63 -2.34
N LYS A 50 -0.66 -3.49 -2.25
CA LYS A 50 0.08 -3.46 -0.98
C LYS A 50 -0.18 -2.18 -0.17
N ASP A 51 -0.67 -1.12 -0.80
CA ASP A 51 -1.10 0.10 -0.09
C ASP A 51 -2.16 -0.20 0.97
N ARG A 52 -3.06 -1.16 0.70
CA ARG A 52 -4.12 -1.54 1.63
C ARG A 52 -3.56 -2.08 2.94
N ILE A 53 -2.55 -2.95 2.85
CA ILE A 53 -1.95 -3.56 4.04
C ILE A 53 -1.09 -2.55 4.79
N ALA A 54 -0.29 -1.74 4.08
CA ALA A 54 0.55 -0.72 4.70
C ALA A 54 -0.30 0.32 5.45
N PHE A 55 -1.39 0.80 4.82
CA PHE A 55 -2.36 1.68 5.48
C PHE A 55 -2.97 1.04 6.72
N HIS A 56 -3.44 -0.20 6.63
CA HIS A 56 -4.13 -0.86 7.74
C HIS A 56 -3.19 -1.09 8.93
N ILE A 57 -1.97 -1.59 8.67
CA ILE A 57 -0.94 -1.83 9.68
C ILE A 57 -0.56 -0.53 10.37
N MET A 58 -0.21 0.51 9.60
CA MET A 58 0.20 1.79 10.18
C MET A 58 -0.94 2.43 10.95
N LYS A 59 -2.16 2.44 10.41
CA LYS A 59 -3.33 3.00 11.11
C LYS A 59 -3.57 2.29 12.45
N ASN A 60 -3.55 0.96 12.47
CA ASN A 60 -3.73 0.19 13.68
C ASN A 60 -2.59 0.44 14.69
N ALA A 61 -1.33 0.46 14.24
CA ALA A 61 -0.17 0.71 15.09
C ALA A 61 -0.24 2.11 15.75
N TYR A 62 -0.71 3.11 15.01
CA TYR A 62 -0.95 4.46 15.52
C TYR A 62 -2.14 4.51 16.49
N GLU A 63 -3.26 3.84 16.18
CA GLU A 63 -4.47 3.80 17.03
C GLU A 63 -4.21 3.09 18.36
N THR A 64 -3.40 2.03 18.35
CA THR A 64 -2.99 1.27 19.54
C THR A 64 -1.80 1.88 20.29
N GLY A 65 -1.16 2.91 19.72
CA GLY A 65 -0.03 3.60 20.33
C GLY A 65 1.29 2.83 20.26
N LEU A 66 1.37 1.75 19.46
CA LEU A 66 2.60 1.00 19.19
C LEU A 66 3.60 1.80 18.35
N VAL A 67 3.10 2.74 17.54
CA VAL A 67 3.92 3.62 16.70
C VAL A 67 3.46 5.06 16.90
N LYS A 68 4.43 5.97 16.95
CA LYS A 68 4.25 7.42 16.96
C LYS A 68 4.94 8.03 15.74
N GLN A 69 4.62 9.30 15.48
CA GLN A 69 5.28 10.05 14.41
C GLN A 69 6.78 10.17 14.72
N GLY A 70 7.62 9.94 13.72
CA GLY A 70 9.08 9.91 13.86
C GLY A 70 9.66 8.56 14.26
N ASP A 71 8.85 7.61 14.76
CA ASP A 71 9.34 6.26 15.05
C ASP A 71 9.77 5.55 13.76
N PRO A 72 10.90 4.83 13.76
CA PRO A 72 11.38 4.11 12.59
C PRO A 72 10.50 2.89 12.29
N VAL A 73 10.28 2.66 11.00
CA VAL A 73 9.61 1.47 10.47
C VAL A 73 10.60 0.68 9.62
N ALA A 74 10.67 -0.62 9.85
CA ALA A 74 11.52 -1.51 9.09
C ALA A 74 10.68 -2.60 8.42
N GLU A 75 11.03 -2.97 7.19
CA GLU A 75 10.40 -4.07 6.46
C GLU A 75 11.45 -4.81 5.63
N ALA A 76 11.31 -6.13 5.50
CA ALA A 76 12.19 -6.98 4.71
C ALA A 76 11.47 -7.43 3.44
N THR A 77 11.70 -6.72 2.34
CA THR A 77 11.03 -6.98 1.06
C THR A 77 11.75 -6.27 -0.08
N SER A 78 11.66 -6.85 -1.28
CA SER A 78 12.18 -6.26 -2.50
C SER A 78 11.08 -5.82 -3.47
N GLY A 79 9.82 -5.84 -3.05
CA GLY A 79 8.68 -5.63 -3.94
C GLY A 79 7.77 -4.47 -3.52
N ASN A 80 6.56 -4.52 -4.07
CA ASN A 80 5.49 -3.54 -3.85
C ASN A 80 5.17 -3.26 -2.37
N THR A 81 5.45 -4.19 -1.46
CA THR A 81 5.27 -3.96 -0.02
C THR A 81 6.21 -2.87 0.48
N GLY A 82 7.48 -2.88 0.06
CA GLY A 82 8.47 -1.89 0.47
C GLY A 82 8.12 -0.52 -0.08
N ILE A 83 7.68 -0.46 -1.33
CA ILE A 83 7.19 0.77 -1.98
C ILE A 83 5.97 1.32 -1.21
N ALA A 84 4.99 0.48 -0.89
CA ALA A 84 3.78 0.89 -0.18
C ALA A 84 4.09 1.42 1.23
N PHE A 85 4.93 0.72 2.00
CA PHE A 85 5.38 1.22 3.31
C PHE A 85 6.18 2.50 3.19
N SER A 86 7.11 2.59 2.24
CA SER A 86 7.88 3.81 1.99
C SER A 86 6.97 5.01 1.73
N ALA A 87 5.97 4.86 0.83
CA ALA A 87 5.04 5.92 0.48
C ALA A 87 4.14 6.32 1.67
N VAL A 88 3.54 5.34 2.37
CA VAL A 88 2.67 5.59 3.52
C VAL A 88 3.45 6.21 4.68
N CYS A 89 4.61 5.66 5.04
CA CYS A 89 5.45 6.14 6.14
C CYS A 89 6.02 7.53 5.85
N ALA A 90 6.46 7.81 4.62
CA ALA A 90 6.90 9.15 4.23
C ALA A 90 5.79 10.20 4.44
N TYR A 91 4.55 9.90 4.04
CA TYR A 91 3.41 10.79 4.25
C TYR A 91 3.05 10.98 5.74
N LEU A 92 3.10 9.90 6.52
CA LEU A 92 2.84 9.96 7.97
C LEU A 92 3.96 10.65 8.75
N GLY A 93 5.18 10.66 8.22
CA GLY A 93 6.37 11.25 8.86
C GLY A 93 7.15 10.23 9.69
N ASN A 94 7.20 8.97 9.23
CA ASN A 94 7.99 7.91 9.82
C ASN A 94 9.17 7.59 8.88
N PRO A 95 10.42 7.59 9.38
CA PRO A 95 11.54 7.09 8.60
C PRO A 95 11.35 5.59 8.34
N VAL A 96 11.62 5.16 7.11
CA VAL A 96 11.49 3.76 6.68
C VAL A 96 12.87 3.20 6.33
N THR A 97 13.11 1.93 6.68
CA THR A 97 14.26 1.16 6.21
C THR A 97 13.77 -0.13 5.57
N ILE A 98 14.12 -0.34 4.30
CA ILE A 98 13.75 -1.55 3.57
C ILE A 98 14.99 -2.43 3.40
N PHE A 99 14.91 -3.66 3.89
CA PHE A 99 15.95 -4.67 3.71
C PHE A 99 15.60 -5.53 2.50
N MET A 100 16.52 -5.63 1.55
CA MET A 100 16.38 -6.47 0.36
C MET A 100 17.69 -7.20 0.04
N PRO A 101 17.63 -8.36 -0.65
CA PRO A 101 18.83 -9.01 -1.15
C PRO A 101 19.58 -8.16 -2.18
N ASP A 102 20.91 -8.32 -2.25
CA ASP A 102 21.80 -7.54 -3.13
C ASP A 102 21.69 -7.90 -4.62
N TRP A 103 21.10 -9.05 -4.95
CA TRP A 103 20.88 -9.51 -6.33
C TRP A 103 19.55 -9.07 -6.96
N MET A 104 18.76 -8.22 -6.29
CA MET A 104 17.49 -7.72 -6.82
C MET A 104 17.69 -6.74 -8.00
N SER A 105 16.68 -6.62 -8.88
CA SER A 105 16.80 -5.77 -10.07
C SER A 105 16.74 -4.28 -9.72
N ARG A 106 17.40 -3.42 -10.52
CA ARG A 106 17.46 -1.97 -10.26
C ARG A 106 16.10 -1.27 -10.22
N LYS A 107 15.04 -1.85 -10.81
CA LYS A 107 13.68 -1.28 -10.77
C LYS A 107 12.98 -1.53 -9.42
N GLU A 108 13.48 -2.49 -8.66
CA GLU A 108 12.94 -2.95 -7.38
C GLU A 108 13.76 -2.41 -6.18
N SER A 109 14.92 -1.82 -6.46
CA SER A 109 15.71 -1.04 -5.51
C SER A 109 15.04 0.32 -5.30
N ILE A 110 14.51 0.52 -4.09
CA ILE A 110 13.82 1.74 -3.63
C ILE A 110 14.85 2.82 -3.29
#